data_AF-A0A699QT36-F1
#
_entry.id   AF-A0A699QT36-F1
#
_cell.length_a   1.000
_cell.length_b   1.000
_cell.length_c   1.000
_cell.angle_alpha   90.00
_cell.angle_beta   90.00
_cell.angle_gamma   90.00
#
_symmetry.space_group_name_H-M   'P 1'
#
loop_
_entity.id
_entity.type
_entity.pdbx_description
1 polymer ?
#
loop_
_entity_poly.entity_id
_entity_poly.type
_entity_poly.pdbx_seq_one_letter_code
_entity_poly.pdbx_strand_id
1 'polypeptide(L)' 'MNRVCKPYLDKFVIVFIDDILIYSKDEKEHKEHLKAILELLKKEELYAKFSKCEFWIPKVQFLIESVKDWASPKSPMEIH' A
#
# COMPACT_ATOMS: atom_id res chain seq x y z
N MET A 1 4.08 -10.08 6.63
CA MET A 1 3.27 -9.55 5.52
C MET A 1 4.04 -9.48 4.18
N ASN A 2 5.26 -8.93 4.11
CA ASN A 2 6.07 -8.84 2.86
C ASN A 2 6.27 -10.17 2.11
N ARG A 3 6.55 -11.27 2.82
CA ARG A 3 6.77 -12.58 2.19
C ARG A 3 5.50 -13.17 1.57
N VAL A 4 4.34 -12.89 2.17
CA VAL A 4 3.02 -13.32 1.68
C VAL A 4 2.64 -12.51 0.45
N CYS A 5 2.71 -11.18 0.53
CA CYS A 5 2.35 -10.28 -0.57
C CYS A 5 3.39 -10.20 -1.69
N LYS A 6 4.52 -10.93 -1.60
CA LYS A 6 5.63 -10.91 -2.55
C LYS A 6 5.23 -10.99 -4.04
N PRO A 7 4.20 -11.77 -4.44
CA PRO A 7 3.76 -11.79 -5.84
C PRO A 7 3.21 -10.46 -6.37
N TYR A 8 2.76 -9.58 -5.47
CA TYR A 8 2.04 -8.33 -5.77
C TYR A 8 2.76 -7.06 -5.25
N LEU A 9 3.80 -7.23 -4.42
CA LEU A 9 4.69 -6.14 -4.01
C LEU A 9 5.23 -5.40 -5.24
N ASP A 10 5.28 -4.07 -5.14
CA ASP A 10 5.73 -3.12 -6.17
C ASP A 10 4.94 -3.13 -7.50
N LYS A 11 3.85 -3.93 -7.58
CA LYS A 11 2.93 -3.92 -8.72
C LYS A 11 1.69 -3.08 -8.44
N PHE A 12 0.96 -3.46 -7.39
CA PHE A 12 -0.25 -2.78 -6.93
C PHE A 12 -0.42 -2.84 -5.41
N VAL A 13 0.58 -3.37 -4.69
CA VAL A 13 0.59 -3.47 -3.24
C VAL A 13 1.85 -2.85 -2.64
N ILE A 14 1.66 -2.05 -1.61
CA ILE A 14 2.69 -1.60 -0.69
C ILE A 14 2.37 -2.21 0.67
N VAL A 15 3.37 -2.76 1.34
CA VAL A 15 3.21 -3.33 2.68
C VAL A 15 4.04 -2.52 3.65
N PHE A 16 3.41 -2.05 4.72
CA PHE A 16 4.07 -1.31 5.79
C PHE A 16 3.79 -2.00 7.12
N ILE A 17 4.79 -2.72 7.64
CA ILE A 17 4.69 -3.51 8.88
C ILE A 17 3.50 -4.50 8.80
N ASP A 18 2.36 -4.12 9.37
CA ASP A 18 1.13 -4.90 9.47
C ASP A 18 0.05 -4.44 8.47
N ASP A 19 0.21 -3.27 7.86
CA ASP A 19 -0.76 -2.68 6.94
C ASP A 19 -0.42 -2.99 5.48
N ILE A 20 -1.48 -3.19 4.69
CA ILE A 20 -1.41 -3.45 3.26
C ILE A 20 -2.15 -2.31 2.55
N LEU A 21 -1.43 -1.53 1.76
CA LEU A 21 -2.04 -0.58 0.84
C LEU A 21 -2.16 -1.20 -0.54
N ILE A 22 -3.34 -1.08 -1.13
CA ILE A 22 -3.64 -1.50 -2.50
C ILE A 22 -3.89 -0.24 -3.32
N TYR A 23 -3.18 -0.04 -4.42
CA TYR A 23 -3.37 1.09 -5.32
C TYR A 23 -3.74 0.62 -6.73
N SER A 24 -4.55 1.40 -7.44
CA SER A 24 -5.07 1.05 -8.78
C SER A 24 -5.46 2.31 -9.54
N LYS A 25 -5.57 2.23 -10.86
CA LYS A 25 -5.90 3.39 -11.71
C LYS A 25 -7.39 3.71 -11.70
N ASP A 26 -8.23 2.68 -11.63
CA ASP A 26 -9.68 2.80 -11.65
C ASP A 26 -10.37 1.78 -10.72
N GLU A 27 -11.67 1.97 -10.51
CA GLU A 27 -12.46 1.17 -9.57
C GLU A 27 -12.54 -0.31 -9.98
N LYS A 28 -12.58 -0.60 -11.28
CA LYS A 28 -12.68 -1.98 -11.76
C LYS A 28 -11.40 -2.74 -11.47
N GLU A 29 -10.26 -2.15 -11.83
CA GLU A 29 -8.94 -2.71 -11.53
C GLU A 29 -8.75 -2.90 -10.01
N HIS A 30 -9.19 -1.94 -9.20
CA HIS A 30 -9.08 -2.03 -7.75
C HIS A 30 -9.92 -3.17 -7.15
N LYS A 31 -11.11 -3.48 -7.70
CA LYS A 31 -11.90 -4.65 -7.27
C LYS A 31 -11.13 -5.95 -7.53
N GLU A 32 -10.46 -6.05 -8.67
CA GLU A 32 -9.67 -7.23 -9.04
C GLU A 32 -8.44 -7.38 -8.14
N HIS A 33 -7.72 -6.28 -7.88
CA HIS A 33 -6.59 -6.26 -6.96
C HIS A 33 -7.00 -6.60 -5.52
N LEU A 34 -8.09 -6.01 -5.03
CA LEU A 34 -8.62 -6.30 -3.70
C LEU A 34 -8.98 -7.78 -3.56
N LYS A 35 -9.65 -8.35 -4.57
CA LYS A 35 -9.99 -9.78 -4.58
C LYS A 35 -8.74 -10.64 -4.50
N ALA A 36 -7.73 -10.36 -5.31
CA ALA A 36 -6.47 -11.12 -5.31
C ALA A 36 -5.78 -11.11 -3.94
N ILE A 37 -5.77 -9.98 -3.24
CA ILE A 37 -5.18 -9.87 -1.90
C ILE A 37 -6.01 -10.60 -0.86
N LEU A 38 -7.34 -10.49 -0.89
CA LEU A 38 -8.20 -11.23 0.03
C LEU A 38 -8.08 -12.75 -0.16
N GLU A 39 -7.97 -13.23 -1.41
CA GLU A 39 -7.75 -14.64 -1.72
C GLU A 39 -6.38 -15.12 -1.23
N LEU A 40 -5.33 -14.32 -1.42
CA LEU A 40 -3.99 -14.61 -0.91
C LEU A 40 -3.97 -14.67 0.62
N LEU A 41 -4.53 -13.68 1.31
CA LEU A 41 -4.61 -13.66 2.77
C LEU A 41 -5.36 -14.88 3.30
N LYS A 42 -6.48 -15.25 2.67
CA LYS A 42 -7.25 -16.45 3.02
C LYS A 42 -6.42 -17.74 2.86
N LYS A 43 -5.60 -17.85 1.81
CA LYS A 43 -4.75 -19.03 1.57
C LYS A 43 -3.66 -19.18 2.65
N GLU A 44 -3.15 -18.07 3.15
CA GLU A 44 -2.11 -18.02 4.19
C GLU A 44 -2.71 -17.95 5.61
N GLU A 45 -4.02 -18.17 5.76
CA GLU A 45 -4.76 -18.12 7.04
C GLU A 45 -4.61 -16.78 7.80
N LEU A 46 -4.42 -15.69 7.05
CA LEU A 46 -4.36 -14.32 7.56
C LEU A 46 -5.69 -13.61 7.33
N TYR A 47 -6.10 -12.80 8.30
CA TYR A 47 -7.36 -12.06 8.25
C TYR A 47 -7.16 -10.61 8.60
N ALA A 48 -7.65 -9.72 7.74
CA ALA A 48 -7.69 -8.30 8.01
C ALA A 48 -8.83 -7.99 8.99
N LYS A 49 -8.58 -7.12 9.96
CA LYS A 49 -9.63 -6.64 10.86
C LYS A 49 -10.48 -5.61 10.11
N PHE A 50 -11.69 -5.97 9.73
CA PHE A 50 -12.59 -5.10 8.93
C PHE A 50 -12.77 -3.71 9.54
N SER A 51 -12.80 -3.59 10.88
CA SER A 51 -12.93 -2.30 11.58
C SER A 51 -11.73 -1.36 11.42
N LYS A 52 -10.61 -1.83 10.86
CA LYS A 52 -9.40 -1.06 10.59
C LYS A 52 -9.14 -0.89 9.08
N CYS A 53 -9.99 -1.46 8.23
CA CYS A 53 -9.84 -1.37 6.79
C CYS A 53 -10.61 -0.17 6.27
N GLU A 54 -9.95 0.65 5.47
CA GLU A 54 -10.57 1.74 4.73
C GLU A 54 -10.48 1.42 3.24
N PHE A 55 -11.60 1.56 2.52
CA PHE A 55 -11.71 1.21 1.11
C PHE A 55 -12.13 2.43 0.29
N TRP A 56 -11.77 2.42 -0.99
CA TRP A 56 -12.21 3.45 -1.96
C TRP A 56 -11.81 4.88 -1.61
N ILE A 57 -10.65 5.05 -0.97
CA ILE A 57 -10.14 6.36 -0.60
C ILE A 57 -9.43 6.98 -1.81
N PRO A 58 -9.84 8.18 -2.29
CA PRO A 58 -9.23 8.81 -3.46
C PRO A 58 -7.80 9.31 -3.19
N LYS A 59 -7.41 9.49 -1.92
CA LYS A 59 -6.08 9.91 -1.51
C LYS A 59 -5.75 9.36 -0.13
N VAL A 60 -4.67 8.58 -0.03
CA VAL A 60 -4.15 8.11 1.26
C VAL A 60 -2.97 9.01 1.66
N GLN A 61 -3.03 9.61 2.85
CA GLN A 61 -1.88 10.30 3.44
C GLN A 61 -1.06 9.28 4.22
N PHE A 62 0.17 9.03 3.79
CA PHE A 62 1.16 8.35 4.62
C PHE A 62 1.73 9.34 5.62
N LEU A 63 1.51 9.10 6.92
CA LEU A 63 2.27 9.79 7.96
C LEU A 63 3.64 9.11 8.06
N ILE A 64 4.65 9.62 7.36
CA ILE A 64 6.05 9.37 7.71
C ILE A 64 6.42 10.43 8.75
N GLU A 65 6.34 10.10 10.05
CA GLU A 65 6.62 11.04 11.14
C GLU A 65 8.12 11.37 11.32
N SER A 66 8.91 11.49 10.25
CA SER A 66 10.34 11.85 10.38
C SER A 66 10.85 12.80 9.31
N VAL A 67 9.97 13.57 8.68
CA VAL A 67 10.41 14.56 7.70
C VAL A 67 9.59 15.85 7.80
N LYS A 68 9.69 16.55 8.94
CA LYS A 68 9.15 17.93 9.05
C LYS A 68 10.07 18.97 8.40
N ASP A 69 11.35 18.64 8.17
CA ASP A 69 12.39 19.59 7.72
C ASP A 69 13.04 19.26 6.36
N TRP A 70 12.56 18.26 5.61
CA TRP A 70 13.07 18.05 4.24
C TRP A 70 12.46 19.05 3.29
N ALA A 71 13.23 20.07 2.96
CA ALA A 71 13.00 20.83 1.75
C ALA A 71 13.17 19.88 0.55
N SER A 72 12.14 19.75 -0.28
CA SER A 72 12.26 19.05 -1.56
C SER A 72 13.41 19.68 -2.35
N PRO A 73 14.43 18.91 -2.80
CA PRO A 73 15.47 19.45 -3.66
C PRO A 73 14.81 20.02 -4.92
N LYS A 74 15.20 21.23 -5.31
CA LYS A 74 14.63 21.94 -6.45
C LYS A 74 15.34 21.60 -7.74
N SER A 75 16.48 20.91 -7.66
CA SER A 75 17.19 20.38 -8.82
C SER A 75 17.95 19.08 -8.52
N PRO A 76 18.20 18.22 -9.53
CA PRO A 76 18.97 16.98 -9.37
C PRO A 76 20.42 17.17 -8.89
N MET A 77 20.95 18.40 -8.89
CA MET A 77 22.33 18.70 -8.53
C MET A 77 22.55 18.88 -7.02
N GLU A 78 21.47 18.91 -6.22
CA GLU A 78 21.51 19.15 -4.77
C GLU A 78 21.61 17.87 -3.93
N ILE A 79 21.70 16.70 -4.56
CA ILE A 79 21.86 15.41 -3.89
C ILE A 79 23.31 14.96 -4.09
N HIS A 80 24.23 15.47 -3.25
CA HIS A 80 25.59 14.95 -3.12
C HIS A 80 25.96 14.81 -1.65
#